data_AF-A0A918ECZ0-F1
#
_entry.id   AF-A0A918ECZ0-F1
#
_cell.length_a   1.000
_cell.length_b   1.000
_cell.length_c   1.000
_cell.angle_alpha   90.00
_cell.angle_beta   90.00
_cell.angle_gamma   90.00
#
_symmetry.space_group_name_H-M   'P 1'
#
loop_
_entity.id
_entity.type
_entity.pdbx_description
1 polymer ?
#
loop_
_entity_poly.entity_id
_entity_poly.type
_entity_poly.pdbx_seq_one_letter_code
_entity_poly.pdbx_strand_id
1 'polypeptide(L)'
;MTTWQPQGEAELSAGWRLWLELSTRLWPDGDWDGTPAEAVRALRALSAACGEIHAAYLESGAPRSAQVVGLLHSVVFAASLPVGLWQDDRAPLDADRAALLHSDLSGFVDHVAGVRAVLARGGGWAELESR
;
A
#
# COMPACT_ATOMS: atom_id res chain seq x y z
N MET A 1 -5.58 -15.01 -6.85
CA MET A 1 -5.28 -14.72 -5.43
C MET A 1 -6.39 -15.31 -4.58
N THR A 2 -6.05 -16.11 -3.58
CA THR A 2 -6.98 -16.61 -2.57
C THR A 2 -7.66 -15.43 -1.86
N THR A 3 -8.95 -15.53 -1.59
CA THR A 3 -9.71 -14.50 -0.87
C THR A 3 -9.26 -14.48 0.58
N TRP A 4 -8.84 -13.32 1.07
CA TRP A 4 -8.58 -13.10 2.49
C TRP A 4 -9.87 -13.35 3.29
N GLN A 5 -9.78 -14.11 4.38
CA GLN A 5 -10.91 -14.35 5.29
C GLN A 5 -10.44 -14.11 6.73
N PRO A 6 -10.90 -13.03 7.39
CA PRO A 6 -10.45 -12.70 8.73
C PRO A 6 -10.87 -13.80 9.72
N GLN A 7 -9.94 -14.28 10.54
CA GLN A 7 -10.20 -15.33 11.54
C GLN A 7 -10.66 -14.80 12.90
N GLY A 8 -10.81 -13.48 13.04
CA GLY A 8 -11.25 -12.84 14.27
C GLY A 8 -11.24 -11.31 14.18
N GLU A 9 -11.65 -10.65 15.26
CA GLU A 9 -11.80 -9.20 15.33
C GLU A 9 -10.48 -8.45 15.10
N ALA A 10 -9.38 -8.95 15.68
CA ALA A 10 -8.06 -8.36 15.49
C ALA A 10 -7.62 -8.37 14.01
N GLU A 11 -7.84 -9.48 13.31
CA GLU A 11 -7.50 -9.59 11.89
C GLU A 11 -8.43 -8.73 11.03
N LEU A 12 -9.73 -8.72 11.32
CA LEU A 12 -10.71 -7.85 10.65
C LEU A 12 -10.37 -6.37 10.81
N SER A 13 -10.03 -5.94 12.03
CA SER A 13 -9.64 -4.55 12.35
C SER A 13 -8.35 -4.14 11.63
N ALA A 14 -7.34 -5.02 11.63
CA ALA A 14 -6.10 -4.78 10.89
C ALA A 14 -6.35 -4.68 9.37
N GLY A 15 -7.19 -5.56 8.82
CA GLY A 15 -7.59 -5.53 7.42
C GLY A 15 -8.36 -4.26 7.06
N TRP A 16 -9.22 -3.77 7.94
CA TRP A 16 -10.00 -2.55 7.75
C TRP A 16 -9.09 -1.32 7.69
N ARG A 17 -8.17 -1.21 8.66
CA ARG A 17 -7.18 -0.13 8.69
C ARG A 17 -6.32 -0.13 7.42
N LEU A 18 -5.86 -1.31 6.98
CA LEU A 18 -5.11 -1.42 5.74
C LEU A 18 -5.95 -1.00 4.53
N TRP A 19 -7.20 -1.45 4.42
CA TRP A 19 -8.08 -1.07 3.32
C TRP A 19 -8.31 0.45 3.26
N LEU A 20 -8.48 1.12 4.41
CA LEU A 20 -8.60 2.58 4.48
C LEU A 20 -7.34 3.30 4.00
N GLU A 21 -6.16 2.86 4.44
CA GLU A 21 -4.87 3.42 4.00
C GLU A 21 -4.65 3.29 2.49
N LEU A 22 -5.10 2.18 1.88
CA LEU A 22 -5.01 1.97 0.44
C LEU A 22 -6.08 2.74 -0.36
N SER A 23 -7.19 3.11 0.25
CA SER A 23 -8.31 3.78 -0.42
C SER A 23 -8.18 5.30 -0.46
N THR A 24 -7.40 5.88 0.45
CA THR A 24 -7.35 7.33 0.67
C THR A 24 -6.14 8.02 0.03
N ARG A 25 -5.22 7.26 -0.58
CA ARG A 25 -3.97 7.78 -1.12
C ARG A 25 -4.07 8.00 -2.62
N LEU A 26 -3.58 9.15 -3.06
CA LEU A 26 -3.37 9.49 -4.47
C LEU A 26 -1.94 9.12 -4.86
N TRP A 27 -1.80 8.47 -6.01
CA TRP A 27 -0.51 8.13 -6.59
C TRP A 27 -0.19 9.10 -7.73
N PRO A 28 1.08 9.52 -7.88
CA PRO A 28 1.50 10.37 -9.00
C PRO A 28 1.11 9.74 -10.34
N ASP A 29 0.39 10.49 -11.16
CA ASP A 29 0.03 10.10 -12.52
C ASP A 29 1.02 10.70 -13.55
N GLY A 30 0.70 10.59 -14.84
CA GLY A 30 1.57 11.07 -15.92
C GLY A 30 1.75 12.59 -15.95
N ASP A 31 0.93 13.35 -15.23
CA ASP A 31 0.97 14.82 -15.20
C ASP A 31 1.72 15.37 -13.96
N TRP A 32 2.34 14.49 -13.15
CA TRP A 32 3.11 14.88 -11.96
C TRP A 32 4.33 15.75 -12.30
N ASP A 33 4.41 16.95 -11.71
CA ASP A 33 5.45 17.96 -11.94
C ASP A 33 6.43 18.17 -10.77
N GLY A 34 6.28 17.39 -9.69
CA GLY A 34 7.13 17.45 -8.51
C GLY A 34 8.41 16.60 -8.60
N THR A 35 9.17 16.56 -7.50
CA THR A 35 10.39 15.72 -7.43
C THR A 35 10.06 14.23 -7.24
N PRO A 36 10.96 13.30 -7.62
CA PRO A 36 10.76 11.89 -7.32
C PRO A 36 10.66 11.59 -5.83
N ALA A 37 11.44 12.28 -4.98
CA ALA A 37 11.34 12.15 -3.53
C ALA A 37 9.95 12.51 -3.00
N GLU A 38 9.30 13.52 -3.57
CA GLU A 38 7.92 13.88 -3.24
C GLU A 38 6.92 12.83 -3.75
N ALA A 39 7.14 12.29 -4.95
CA ALA A 39 6.32 11.24 -5.55
C ALA A 39 6.28 9.98 -4.65
N VAL A 40 7.42 9.53 -4.14
CA VAL A 40 7.49 8.33 -3.28
C VAL A 40 7.20 8.60 -1.80
N ARG A 41 6.91 9.85 -1.41
CA ARG A 41 6.54 10.19 -0.03
C ARG A 41 5.28 9.46 0.43
N ALA A 42 4.30 9.31 -0.46
CA ALA A 42 3.08 8.57 -0.18
C ALA A 42 3.35 7.07 0.08
N LEU A 43 4.30 6.47 -0.65
CA LEU A 43 4.72 5.07 -0.46
C LEU A 43 5.39 4.89 0.90
N ARG A 44 6.28 5.82 1.28
CA ARG A 44 6.94 5.79 2.60
C ARG A 44 5.94 5.88 3.75
N ALA A 45 4.99 6.80 3.63
CA ALA A 45 3.95 6.96 4.64
C ALA A 45 3.02 5.74 4.71
N LEU A 46 2.76 5.05 3.58
CA LEU A 46 2.01 3.79 3.60
C LEU A 46 2.82 2.68 4.29
N SER A 47 4.11 2.55 3.98
CA SER A 47 4.97 1.56 4.64
C SER A 47 5.04 1.76 6.15
N ALA A 48 5.10 3.02 6.62
CA ALA A 48 5.02 3.34 8.04
C ALA A 48 3.67 2.91 8.65
N ALA A 49 2.55 3.24 8.00
CA ALA A 49 1.22 2.83 8.45
C ALA A 49 1.07 1.30 8.49
N CYS A 50 1.61 0.57 7.50
CA CYS A 50 1.65 -0.89 7.53
C CYS A 50 2.43 -1.42 8.75
N GLY A 51 3.55 -0.78 9.10
CA GLY A 51 4.32 -1.10 10.31
C GLY A 51 3.52 -0.88 11.59
N GLU A 52 2.80 0.24 11.70
CA GLU A 52 1.93 0.55 12.84
C GLU A 52 0.75 -0.41 12.98
N ILE A 53 0.11 -0.78 11.86
CA ILE A 53 -0.96 -1.78 11.83
C ILE A 53 -0.43 -3.13 12.28
N HIS A 54 0.74 -3.53 11.78
CA HIS A 54 1.37 -4.80 12.17
C HIS A 54 1.72 -4.83 13.66
N ALA A 55 2.31 -3.75 14.20
CA ALA A 55 2.62 -3.65 15.62
C ALA A 55 1.38 -3.78 16.51
N ALA A 56 0.33 -3.01 16.21
CA ALA A 56 -0.94 -3.06 16.94
C ALA A 56 -1.61 -4.45 16.86
N TYR A 57 -1.51 -5.12 15.70
CA TYR A 57 -2.01 -6.48 15.54
C TYR A 57 -1.27 -7.47 16.44
N LEU A 58 0.05 -7.39 16.54
CA LEU A 58 0.84 -8.25 17.42
C LEU A 58 0.58 -8.00 18.91
N GLU A 59 0.37 -6.73 19.30
CA GLU A 59 0.04 -6.34 20.68
C GLU A 59 -1.29 -6.94 21.15
N SER A 60 -2.22 -7.23 20.24
CA SER A 60 -3.48 -7.91 20.56
C SER A 60 -3.33 -9.39 20.96
N GLY A 61 -2.13 -9.97 20.85
CA GLY A 61 -1.87 -11.39 21.11
C GLY A 61 -2.28 -12.31 19.96
N ALA A 62 -2.63 -11.75 18.81
CA ALA A 62 -3.08 -12.51 17.64
C ALA A 62 -1.94 -13.28 16.93
N PRO A 63 -2.24 -14.34 16.17
CA PRO A 63 -1.23 -15.17 15.51
C PRO A 63 -0.41 -14.41 14.46
N ARG A 64 0.91 -14.57 14.49
CA ARG A 64 1.86 -13.97 13.52
C ARG A 64 1.67 -14.47 12.09
N SER A 65 1.12 -15.67 11.91
CA SER A 65 0.91 -16.31 10.61
C SER A 65 -0.43 -15.95 9.96
N ALA A 66 -1.12 -14.93 10.45
CA ALA A 66 -2.39 -14.50 9.86
C ALA A 66 -2.20 -13.93 8.45
N GLN A 67 -3.24 -14.08 7.63
CA GLN A 67 -3.21 -13.68 6.23
C GLN A 67 -3.01 -12.17 6.10
N VAL A 68 -3.59 -11.37 7.00
CA VAL A 68 -3.39 -9.91 7.03
C VAL A 68 -1.92 -9.50 7.17
N VAL A 69 -1.11 -10.27 7.91
CA VAL A 69 0.34 -10.01 8.06
C VAL A 69 1.05 -10.19 6.73
N GLY A 70 0.68 -11.23 5.97
CA GLY A 70 1.19 -11.44 4.61
C GLY A 70 0.83 -10.29 3.67
N LEU A 71 -0.40 -9.76 3.75
CA LEU A 71 -0.83 -8.61 2.96
C LEU A 71 -0.02 -7.35 3.32
N LEU A 72 0.14 -7.03 4.60
CA LEU A 72 0.96 -5.91 5.07
C LEU A 72 2.39 -6.00 4.55
N HIS A 73 3.03 -7.17 4.68
CA HIS A 73 4.38 -7.38 4.17
C HIS A 73 4.48 -7.25 2.65
N SER A 74 3.48 -7.75 1.91
CA SER A 74 3.47 -7.62 0.45
C SER A 74 3.40 -6.16 -0.01
N VAL A 75 2.64 -5.30 0.69
CA VAL A 75 2.53 -3.88 0.38
C VAL A 75 3.87 -3.18 0.66
N VAL A 76 4.48 -3.44 1.82
CA VAL A 76 5.78 -2.88 2.18
C VAL A 76 6.87 -3.33 1.20
N PHE A 77 6.83 -4.60 0.78
CA PHE A 77 7.75 -5.15 -0.21
C PHE A 77 7.56 -4.49 -1.58
N ALA A 78 6.34 -4.34 -2.07
CA ALA A 78 6.07 -3.68 -3.35
C ALA A 78 6.55 -2.21 -3.34
N ALA A 79 6.47 -1.53 -2.19
CA ALA A 79 6.96 -0.15 -2.05
C ALA A 79 8.49 -0.03 -1.95
N SER A 80 9.21 -1.11 -1.60
CA SER A 80 10.62 -0.98 -1.21
C SER A 80 11.54 -0.55 -2.36
N LEU A 81 11.30 -1.07 -3.57
CA LEU A 81 12.13 -0.74 -4.73
C LEU A 81 11.92 0.72 -5.18
N PRO A 82 10.69 1.21 -5.45
CA PRO A 82 10.49 2.62 -5.81
C PRO A 82 11.00 3.58 -4.74
N VAL A 83 10.77 3.28 -3.46
CA VAL A 83 11.32 4.11 -2.37
C VAL A 83 12.85 4.10 -2.38
N GLY A 84 13.47 2.93 -2.50
CA GLY A 84 14.93 2.80 -2.51
C GLY A 84 15.60 3.54 -3.68
N LEU A 85 14.94 3.61 -4.83
CA LEU A 85 15.45 4.29 -6.02
C LEU A 85 15.29 5.82 -5.94
N TRP A 86 14.15 6.29 -5.44
CA TRP A 86 13.73 7.69 -5.66
C TRP A 86 13.71 8.57 -4.40
N GLN A 87 13.81 8.01 -3.19
CA GLN A 87 13.58 8.78 -1.95
C GLN A 87 14.53 9.95 -1.70
N ASP A 88 15.75 9.88 -2.23
CA ASP A 88 16.79 10.90 -2.05
C ASP A 88 16.93 11.81 -3.27
N ASP A 89 16.16 11.55 -4.33
CA ASP A 89 16.23 12.30 -5.57
C ASP A 89 15.33 13.54 -5.51
N ARG A 90 15.99 14.69 -5.36
CA ARG A 90 15.35 16.02 -5.24
C ARG A 90 15.50 16.87 -6.50
N ALA A 91 16.05 16.30 -7.57
CA ALA A 91 16.15 17.01 -8.83
C ALA A 91 14.78 17.03 -9.53
N PRO A 92 14.42 18.12 -10.23
CA PRO A 92 13.26 18.12 -11.11
C PRO A 92 13.33 16.97 -12.11
N LEU A 93 12.17 16.43 -12.49
CA LEU A 93 12.07 15.38 -13.50
C LEU A 93 12.26 15.97 -14.90
N ASP A 94 13.14 15.36 -15.68
CA ASP A 94 13.05 15.44 -17.14
C ASP A 94 12.09 14.34 -17.65
N ALA A 95 11.76 14.39 -18.94
CA ALA A 95 10.77 13.49 -19.53
C ALA A 95 11.16 12.01 -19.41
N ASP A 96 12.44 11.68 -19.55
CA ASP A 96 12.92 10.29 -19.49
C ASP A 96 12.82 9.77 -18.06
N ARG A 97 13.21 10.58 -17.06
CA ARG A 97 13.10 10.22 -15.65
C ARG A 97 11.65 10.15 -15.20
N ALA A 98 10.77 11.00 -15.73
CA ALA A 98 9.34 10.94 -15.42
C ALA A 98 8.74 9.61 -15.91
N ALA A 99 9.11 9.16 -17.11
CA ALA A 99 8.69 7.88 -17.65
C ALA A 99 9.20 6.70 -16.79
N LEU A 100 10.45 6.74 -16.33
CA LEU A 100 11.00 5.72 -15.42
C LEU A 100 10.28 5.69 -14.08
N LEU A 101 10.08 6.85 -13.45
CA LEU A 101 9.33 6.96 -12.19
C LEU A 101 7.92 6.39 -12.34
N HIS A 102 7.22 6.75 -13.42
CA HIS A 102 5.88 6.23 -13.67
C HIS A 102 5.87 4.71 -13.87
N SER A 103 6.83 4.17 -14.62
CA SER A 103 7.01 2.72 -14.78
C SER A 103 7.21 2.02 -13.42
N ASP A 104 8.09 2.56 -12.57
CA ASP A 104 8.37 1.99 -11.24
C ASP A 104 7.15 2.05 -10.31
N LEU A 105 6.37 3.14 -10.39
CA LEU A 105 5.15 3.30 -9.59
C LEU A 105 3.98 2.46 -10.09
N SER A 106 3.88 2.21 -11.40
CA SER A 106 2.74 1.49 -12.00
C SER A 106 2.54 0.10 -11.39
N GLY A 107 3.62 -0.68 -11.25
CA GLY A 107 3.56 -2.02 -10.64
C GLY A 107 3.13 -1.99 -9.17
N PHE A 108 3.51 -0.95 -8.44
CA PHE A 108 3.04 -0.74 -7.07
C PHE A 108 1.55 -0.37 -7.03
N VAL A 109 1.08 0.52 -7.91
CA VAL A 109 -0.33 0.92 -8.03
C VAL A 109 -1.22 -0.29 -8.33
N ASP A 110 -0.82 -1.13 -9.28
CA ASP A 110 -1.53 -2.37 -9.62
C ASP A 110 -1.58 -3.33 -8.43
N HIS A 111 -0.47 -3.48 -7.71
CA HIS A 111 -0.39 -4.33 -6.52
C HIS A 111 -1.32 -3.85 -5.41
N VAL A 112 -1.31 -2.55 -5.07
CA VAL A 112 -2.19 -2.02 -4.03
C VAL A 112 -3.66 -2.09 -4.42
N ALA A 113 -4.01 -1.90 -5.70
CA ALA A 113 -5.36 -2.11 -6.19
C ALA A 113 -5.80 -3.58 -6.00
N GLY A 114 -4.92 -4.54 -6.29
CA GLY A 114 -5.15 -5.96 -6.05
C GLY A 114 -5.37 -6.29 -4.57
N VAL A 115 -4.50 -5.79 -3.68
CA VAL A 115 -4.62 -5.97 -2.23
C VAL A 115 -5.92 -5.34 -1.71
N ARG A 116 -6.24 -4.12 -2.15
CA ARG A 116 -7.48 -3.43 -1.77
C ARG A 116 -8.71 -4.25 -2.16
N ALA A 117 -8.75 -4.79 -3.37
CA ALA A 117 -9.86 -5.63 -3.82
C ALA A 117 -9.98 -6.94 -3.03
N VAL A 118 -8.85 -7.54 -2.63
CA VAL A 118 -8.82 -8.73 -1.77
C VAL A 118 -9.40 -8.42 -0.38
N LEU A 119 -8.99 -7.30 0.22
CA LEU A 119 -9.51 -6.82 1.50
C LEU A 119 -11.00 -6.49 1.43
N ALA A 120 -11.42 -5.77 0.40
CA ALA A 120 -12.81 -5.37 0.20
C ALA A 120 -13.74 -6.59 0.09
N ARG A 121 -13.34 -7.63 -0.64
CA ARG A 121 -14.10 -8.89 -0.71
C ARG A 121 -14.09 -9.64 0.61
N GLY A 122 -12.94 -9.77 1.26
CA GLY A 122 -12.78 -10.54 2.49
C GLY A 122 -13.44 -9.91 3.72
N GLY A 123 -13.45 -8.58 3.79
CA GLY A 123 -14.05 -7.80 4.88
C GLY A 123 -15.51 -7.43 4.66
N GLY A 124 -16.07 -7.70 3.47
CA GLY A 124 -17.43 -7.29 3.12
C GLY A 124 -17.58 -5.80 2.82
N TRP A 125 -16.52 -5.13 2.35
CA TRP A 125 -16.48 -3.69 2.06
C TRP A 125 -16.55 -3.37 0.56
N ALA A 126 -16.74 -4.37 -0.30
CA ALA A 126 -16.80 -4.18 -1.74
C ALA A 126 -17.87 -3.15 -2.17
N GLU A 127 -19.00 -3.09 -1.46
CA GLU A 127 -20.07 -2.12 -1.72
C GLU A 127 -19.71 -0.67 -1.32
N LEU A 128 -18.65 -0.48 -0.52
CA LEU A 128 -18.14 0.85 -0.18
C LEU A 128 -17.24 1.43 -1.27
N GLU A 129 -16.75 0.62 -2.21
CA GLU A 129 -15.94 1.09 -3.35
C GLU A 129 -16.81 1.64 -4.50
N SER A 130 -18.12 1.35 -4.53
CA SER A 130 -19.04 1.73 -5.61
C SER A 130 -19.81 3.03 -5.39
N ARG A 131 -19.46 3.78 -4.34
CA ARG A 131 -20.04 5.08 -3.98
C ARG A 131 -19.02 6.20 -4.18
#